data_AF-A0A1D8TPA3-F1
#
_entry.id   AF-A0A1D8TPA3-F1
#
_cell.length_a   1.000
_cell.length_b   1.000
_cell.length_c   1.000
_cell.angle_alpha   90.00
_cell.angle_beta   90.00
_cell.angle_gamma   90.00
#
_symmetry.space_group_name_H-M   'P 1'
#
loop_
_entity.id
_entity.type
_entity.pdbx_description
1 polymer ?
#
loop_
_entity_poly.entity_id
_entity_poly.type
_entity_poly.pdbx_seq_one_letter_code
_entity_poly.pdbx_strand_id
1 'polypeptide(L)' 'MTTGLTKPSPYYLKLITEFAPRPITNDADLIATQQRINDLLDQKPLNQDDQDYLRVLGMLVYDYEEKTEQFPELTDA' A
#
# COMPACT_ATOMS: atom_id res chain seq x y z
N MET A 1 -3.42 12.90 -15.43
CA MET A 1 -2.08 13.46 -15.23
C MET A 1 -1.53 12.85 -13.95
N THR A 2 -0.65 11.86 -14.05
CA THR A 2 0.03 11.31 -12.86
C THR A 2 1.06 12.34 -12.43
N THR A 3 0.80 13.04 -11.32
CA THR A 3 1.78 13.94 -10.70
C THR A 3 2.84 13.09 -10.01
N GLY A 4 3.68 12.42 -10.81
CA GLY A 4 4.90 11.82 -10.29
C GLY A 4 5.80 12.93 -9.78
N LEU A 5 6.15 12.88 -8.50
CA LEU A 5 7.14 13.77 -7.90
C LEU A 5 8.42 13.72 -8.75
N THR A 6 8.79 14.82 -9.39
CA THR A 6 10.01 14.91 -10.22
C THR A 6 11.29 14.79 -9.38
N LYS A 7 11.16 14.85 -8.04
CA LYS A 7 12.18 14.48 -7.06
C LYS A 7 11.49 13.99 -5.77
N PRO A 8 11.78 12.76 -5.29
CA PRO A 8 11.21 12.28 -4.03
C PRO A 8 11.76 13.11 -2.86
N SER A 9 10.90 13.42 -1.89
CA SER A 9 11.32 14.10 -0.66
C SER A 9 12.23 13.18 0.17
N PRO A 10 13.12 13.72 1.02
CA PRO A 10 13.89 12.90 1.95
C PRO A 10 13.02 12.04 2.88
N TYR A 11 11.82 12.53 3.20
CA TYR A 11 10.86 11.80 4.04
C TYR A 11 10.27 10.61 3.29
N TYR A 12 9.83 10.80 2.04
CA TYR A 12 9.38 9.69 1.20
C TYR A 12 10.47 8.64 1.00
N LEU A 13 11.73 9.07 0.79
CA LEU A 13 12.88 8.17 0.72
C LEU A 13 13.07 7.36 2.02
N LYS A 14 12.79 7.97 3.18
CA LYS A 14 12.82 7.27 4.46
C LYS A 14 11.71 6.21 4.55
N LEU A 15 10.49 6.54 4.14
CA LEU A 15 9.38 5.58 4.12
C LEU A 15 9.71 4.32 3.29
N ILE A 16 10.22 4.51 2.07
CA ILE A 16 10.54 3.38 1.18
C ILE A 16 11.81 2.61 1.58
N THR A 17 12.70 3.21 2.39
CA THR A 17 13.90 2.51 2.89
C THR A 17 13.59 1.71 4.16
N GLU A 18 12.69 2.22 5.02
CA GLU A 18 12.18 1.49 6.19
C GLU A 18 11.32 0.28 5.80
N PHE A 19 10.45 0.46 4.80
CA PHE A 19 9.61 -0.61 4.29
C PHE A 19 9.52 -0.50 2.77
N ALA A 20 10.31 -1.30 2.06
CA ALA A 20 10.37 -1.23 0.61
C ALA A 20 9.06 -1.75 -0.02
N PRO A 21 8.39 -0.98 -0.89
CA PRO A 21 7.21 -1.45 -1.60
C PRO A 21 7.63 -2.52 -2.61
N ARG A 22 7.27 -3.77 -2.34
CA ARG A 22 7.58 -4.94 -3.18
C ARG A 22 6.31 -5.74 -3.42
N PRO A 23 6.17 -6.43 -4.56
CA PRO A 23 5.04 -7.32 -4.79
C PRO A 23 4.86 -8.31 -3.64
N ILE A 24 3.64 -8.41 -3.14
CA ILE A 24 3.26 -9.35 -2.08
C ILE A 24 3.15 -10.73 -2.71
N THR A 25 3.76 -11.74 -2.09
CA THR A 25 3.82 -13.10 -2.64
C THR A 25 3.19 -14.16 -1.76
N ASN A 26 2.87 -13.80 -0.52
CA ASN A 26 2.31 -14.68 0.49
C ASN A 26 1.58 -13.88 1.57
N ASP A 27 0.84 -14.57 2.43
CA ASP A 27 0.01 -13.94 3.47
C ASP A 27 0.84 -13.21 4.54
N ALA A 28 2.08 -13.66 4.81
CA ALA A 28 2.94 -12.97 5.78
C ALA A 28 3.37 -11.59 5.25
N ASP A 29 3.68 -11.48 3.95
CA ASP A 29 3.94 -10.22 3.27
C ASP A 29 2.69 -9.31 3.29
N LEU A 30 1.50 -9.90 3.10
CA LEU A 30 0.22 -9.18 3.15
C LEU A 30 0.00 -8.58 4.53
N ILE A 31 0.12 -9.39 5.58
CA ILE A 31 -0.06 -8.96 6.96
C ILE A 31 0.93 -7.85 7.32
N ALA A 32 2.21 -8.00 6.95
CA ALA A 32 3.21 -6.97 7.21
C ALA A 32 2.90 -5.65 6.50
N THR A 33 2.42 -5.72 5.25
CA THR A 33 2.02 -4.55 4.47
C THR A 33 0.79 -3.86 5.06
N GLN A 34 -0.23 -4.62 5.44
CA GLN A 34 -1.44 -4.10 6.09
C GLN A 34 -1.13 -3.47 7.45
N GLN A 35 -0.23 -4.06 8.25
CA GLN A 35 0.25 -3.46 9.49
C GLN A 35 0.95 -2.12 9.24
N ARG A 36 1.84 -2.06 8.25
CA ARG A 36 2.51 -0.80 7.87
C ARG A 36 1.52 0.28 7.42
N ILE A 37 0.47 -0.09 6.69
CA ILE A 37 -0.61 0.83 6.30
C ILE A 37 -1.32 1.36 7.55
N ASN A 38 -1.70 0.49 8.48
CA ASN A 38 -2.38 0.89 9.72
C ASN A 38 -1.53 1.85 10.56
N ASP A 39 -0.24 1.53 10.75
CA ASP A 39 0.71 2.37 11.48
C ASP A 39 0.84 3.79 10.89
N LEU A 40 0.74 3.91 9.56
CA LEU A 40 0.74 5.21 8.89
C LEU A 40 -0.58 5.94 9.11
N LEU A 41 -1.72 5.26 8.94
CA LEU A 41 -3.06 5.87 9.09
C LEU A 41 -3.34 6.39 10.51
N ASP A 42 -2.70 5.78 11.52
CA ASP A 42 -2.76 6.22 12.91
C ASP A 42 -2.00 7.53 13.16
N GLN A 43 -1.02 7.87 12.31
CA GLN A 43 -0.22 9.10 12.40
C GLN A 43 -0.92 10.28 11.70
N LYS A 44 -1.88 10.92 12.39
CA LYS A 44 -2.59 12.10 11.87
C LYS A 44 -1.91 13.42 12.29
N PRO A 45 -1.87 14.44 11.41
CA PRO A 45 -2.37 14.46 10.03
C PRO A 45 -1.39 13.86 9.00
N LEU A 46 -1.94 13.19 7.98
CA LEU A 46 -1.17 12.61 6.87
C LEU A 46 -0.75 13.71 5.88
N ASN A 47 0.54 13.76 5.56
CA ASN A 47 1.06 14.64 4.53
C ASN A 47 0.97 14.00 3.13
N GLN A 48 1.37 14.74 2.09
CA GLN A 48 1.28 14.26 0.71
C GLN A 48 2.14 13.01 0.46
N ASP A 49 3.34 12.95 1.04
CA ASP A 49 4.23 11.79 0.88
C ASP A 49 3.63 10.54 1.55
N ASP A 50 2.99 10.70 2.72
CA ASP A 50 2.26 9.61 3.37
C ASP A 50 1.14 9.09 2.48
N GLN A 51 0.35 10.00 1.89
CA GLN A 51 -0.77 9.64 1.01
C GLN A 51 -0.28 8.96 -0.27
N ASP A 52 0.79 9.46 -0.87
CA ASP A 52 1.39 8.87 -2.07
C ASP A 52 1.95 7.47 -1.78
N TYR A 53 2.62 7.32 -0.64
CA TYR A 53 3.17 6.03 -0.22
C TYR A 53 2.06 5.02 0.14
N LEU A 54 1.03 5.44 0.86
CA LEU A 54 -0.17 4.64 1.15
C LEU A 54 -0.84 4.16 -0.15
N ARG A 55 -0.86 5.00 -1.19
CA ARG A 55 -1.43 4.64 -2.49
C ARG A 55 -0.65 3.51 -3.16
N VAL A 56 0.68 3.52 -3.04
CA VAL A 56 1.54 2.44 -3.54
C VAL A 56 1.30 1.15 -2.76
N LEU A 57 1.29 1.21 -1.42
CA LEU A 57 1.04 0.02 -0.60
C LEU A 57 -0.36 -0.58 -0.83
N GLY A 58 -1.38 0.27 -0.96
CA GLY A 58 -2.74 -0.17 -1.28
C GLY A 58 -2.85 -0.87 -2.64
N MET A 59 -2.08 -0.44 -3.64
CA MET A 59 -2.01 -1.13 -4.94
C MET A 59 -1.39 -2.52 -4.82
N LEU A 60 -0.35 -2.68 -3.98
CA LEU A 60 0.27 -4.00 -3.76
C LEU A 60 -0.69 -4.97 -3.09
N VAL A 61 -1.46 -4.49 -2.10
CA VAL A 61 -2.50 -5.28 -1.43
C VAL A 61 -3.58 -5.70 -2.43
N TYR A 62 -4.11 -4.74 -3.21
CA TYR A 62 -5.09 -5.02 -4.25
C TYR A 62 -4.61 -6.07 -5.25
N ASP A 63 -3.41 -5.90 -5.81
CA ASP A 63 -2.83 -6.81 -6.80
C ASP A 63 -2.63 -8.23 -6.27
N TYR A 64 -2.43 -8.39 -4.96
CA TYR A 64 -2.32 -9.69 -4.31
C TYR A 64 -3.71 -10.30 -4.10
N GLU A 65 -4.61 -9.58 -3.44
CA GLU A 65 -5.97 -10.03 -3.13
C GLU A 65 -6.74 -10.40 -4.41
N GLU A 66 -6.59 -9.65 -5.50
CA GLU A 66 -7.19 -9.99 -6.80
C GLU A 66 -6.75 -11.37 -7.33
N LYS A 67 -5.50 -11.77 -7.06
CA LYS A 67 -4.95 -13.06 -7.52
C LYS A 67 -5.28 -14.21 -6.58
N THR A 68 -5.44 -13.93 -5.30
CA THR A 68 -5.53 -14.97 -4.25
C THR A 68 -6.93 -15.17 -3.72
N GLU A 69 -7.75 -14.13 -3.70
CA GLU A 69 -9.12 -14.22 -3.22
C GLU A 69 -10.08 -14.54 -4.37
N GLN A 70 -10.88 -15.58 -4.18
CA GLN A 70 -12.04 -15.83 -5.03
C GLN A 70 -13.16 -14.92 -4.55
N PHE A 71 -13.47 -13.88 -5.32
CA PHE A 71 -14.68 -13.10 -5.07
C PHE A 71 -15.90 -14.03 -5.18
N PRO A 72 -16.75 -14.10 -4.14
CA PRO A 72 -17.97 -14.89 -4.24
C PRO A 72 -18.83 -14.31 -5.37
N GLU A 73 -19.21 -15.16 -6.33
CA GLU A 73 -20.20 -14.77 -7.32
C GLU A 73 -21.52 -14.50 -6.59
N LEU A 74 -22.04 -13.28 -6.74
CA LEU A 74 -23.36 -12.93 -6.24
C LEU A 74 -24.39 -13.68 -7.09
N THR A 75 -24.79 -14.86 -6.65
CA THR A 75 -25.96 -15.54 -7.20
C THR A 75 -27.20 -14.89 -6.58
N ASP A 76 -27.94 -14.10 -7.37
CA ASP A 76 -29.29 -13.67 -6.99
C ASP A 76 -30.14 -14.93 -6.76
N ALA A 77 -30.68 -15.07 -5.55
CA ALA A 77 -31.56 -16.16 -5.13
C ALA A 77 -33.03 -15.79 -5.28
#